data_AF-A0A497SNY0-F1
#
_entry.id   AF-A0A497SNY0-F1
#
_cell.length_a   1.000
_cell.length_b   1.000
_cell.length_c   1.000
_cell.angle_alpha   90.00
_cell.angle_beta   90.00
_cell.angle_gamma   90.00
#
_symmetry.space_group_name_H-M   'P 1'
#
loop_
_entity.id
_entity.type
_entity.pdbx_description
1 polymer ?
#
loop_
_entity_poly.entity_id
_entity_poly.type
_entity_poly.pdbx_seq_one_letter_code
_entity_poly.pdbx_strand_id
1 'polypeptide(L)'
;MCWLVFVLALGIQAKELPLPFPINVPVTRSTGFRELTVMQVRAVDKLTGEWGTDTPKQGYYYLVFTIKEVNISKVPIGGSWSRDYSLRLITPEGLYSDPEHGSWVWNVEGFDYWDTEMSPGVSDVGEVVFEVWKGLNFCRMELTFSKGPPEPSVIFEWEAARTVGKGVSQSWGQIKAGIR
;
A
#
# COMPACT_ATOMS: atom_id res chain seq x y z
N MET A 1 -30.17 -38.36 22.19
CA MET A 1 -29.45 -38.19 20.91
C MET A 1 -29.36 -36.69 20.64
N CYS A 2 -28.28 -36.05 21.07
CA CYS A 2 -28.04 -34.63 20.78
C CYS A 2 -27.37 -34.52 19.41
N TRP A 3 -28.11 -33.98 18.44
CA TRP A 3 -27.54 -33.54 17.19
C TRP A 3 -26.72 -32.28 17.45
N LEU A 4 -25.39 -32.43 17.49
CA LEU A 4 -24.45 -31.32 17.35
C LEU A 4 -24.52 -30.86 15.89
N VAL A 5 -25.27 -29.80 15.64
CA VAL A 5 -25.13 -29.01 14.42
C VAL A 5 -23.81 -28.27 14.53
N PHE A 6 -22.76 -28.82 13.92
CA PHE A 6 -21.56 -28.06 13.60
C PHE A 6 -21.96 -27.02 12.55
N VAL A 7 -22.27 -25.80 13.00
CA VAL A 7 -22.24 -24.64 12.13
C VAL A 7 -20.76 -24.40 11.82
N LEU A 8 -20.31 -24.94 10.69
CA LEU A 8 -19.07 -24.53 10.04
C LEU A 8 -19.21 -23.05 9.72
N ALA A 9 -18.72 -22.19 10.61
CA ALA A 9 -18.31 -20.85 10.26
C ALA A 9 -17.10 -21.00 9.31
N LEU A 10 -17.38 -21.26 8.03
CA LEU A 10 -16.42 -21.09 6.95
C LEU A 10 -16.13 -19.59 6.91
N GLY A 11 -15.14 -19.16 7.69
CA GLY A 11 -14.59 -17.82 7.61
C GLY A 11 -14.18 -17.58 6.16
N ILE A 12 -14.90 -16.71 5.48
CA ILE A 12 -14.64 -16.31 4.11
C ILE A 12 -13.39 -15.43 4.15
N GLN A 13 -12.20 -16.01 4.33
CA GLN A 13 -10.95 -15.26 4.26
C GLN A 13 -10.66 -14.85 2.81
N ALA A 14 -10.12 -13.64 2.64
CA ALA A 14 -9.53 -13.20 1.38
C ALA A 14 -8.40 -14.15 0.97
N LYS A 15 -8.36 -14.55 -0.31
CA LYS A 15 -7.28 -15.38 -0.82
C LYS A 15 -6.15 -14.49 -1.31
N GLU A 16 -4.96 -14.70 -0.76
CA GLU A 16 -3.76 -14.03 -1.24
C GLU A 16 -3.35 -14.56 -2.62
N LEU A 17 -3.00 -13.63 -3.50
CA LEU A 17 -2.47 -13.87 -4.84
C LEU A 17 -0.97 -13.57 -4.81
N PRO A 18 -0.16 -14.26 -5.64
CA PRO A 18 1.25 -13.94 -5.76
C PRO A 18 1.41 -12.51 -6.27
N LEU A 19 2.26 -11.73 -5.61
CA LEU A 19 2.71 -10.44 -6.13
C LEU A 19 3.53 -10.69 -7.41
N PRO A 20 3.48 -9.78 -8.40
CA PRO A 20 4.18 -9.96 -9.67
C PRO A 20 5.71 -9.96 -9.52
N PHE A 21 6.23 -9.35 -8.45
CA PHE A 21 7.63 -9.46 -8.05
C PHE A 21 7.78 -9.26 -6.53
N PRO A 22 8.92 -9.66 -5.95
CA PRO A 22 9.18 -9.46 -4.52
C PRO A 22 9.23 -7.98 -4.16
N ILE A 23 8.54 -7.61 -3.09
CA ILE A 23 8.54 -6.24 -2.55
C ILE A 23 9.22 -6.29 -1.18
N ASN A 24 10.28 -5.50 -1.03
CA ASN A 24 10.95 -5.35 0.26
C ASN A 24 10.13 -4.40 1.15
N VAL A 25 9.67 -4.91 2.28
CA VAL A 25 8.98 -4.17 3.35
C VAL A 25 9.60 -4.55 4.71
N PRO A 26 9.63 -3.65 5.71
CA PRO A 26 9.02 -2.31 5.70
C PRO A 26 9.82 -1.24 4.94
N VAL A 27 9.13 -0.21 4.45
CA VAL A 27 9.75 1.01 3.90
C VAL A 27 9.16 2.24 4.58
N THR A 28 10.02 3.06 5.19
CA THR A 28 9.64 4.29 5.92
C THR A 28 10.09 5.55 5.19
N ARG A 29 9.20 6.53 5.12
CA ARG A 29 9.44 7.89 4.60
C ARG A 29 8.85 8.93 5.55
N SER A 30 9.49 10.09 5.62
CA SER A 30 9.03 11.22 6.43
C SER A 30 8.64 12.39 5.53
N THR A 31 7.52 13.05 5.83
CA THR A 31 7.11 14.33 5.22
C THR A 31 7.65 15.53 6.01
N GLY A 32 8.28 15.30 7.17
CA GLY A 32 8.59 16.32 8.18
C GLY A 32 7.45 16.59 9.17
N PHE A 33 6.22 16.20 8.83
CA PHE A 33 5.04 16.29 9.72
C PHE A 33 4.62 14.92 10.22
N ARG A 34 4.68 13.91 9.34
CA ARG A 34 4.35 12.52 9.62
C ARG A 34 5.44 11.57 9.10
N GLU A 35 5.59 10.44 9.77
CA GLU A 35 6.31 9.29 9.25
C GLU A 35 5.32 8.24 8.76
N LEU A 36 5.52 7.80 7.53
CA LEU A 36 4.70 6.82 6.85
C LEU A 36 5.55 5.59 6.59
N THR A 37 5.11 4.44 7.10
CA THR A 37 5.79 3.16 6.95
C THR A 37 4.86 2.18 6.26
N VAL A 38 5.21 1.78 5.03
CA VAL A 38 4.58 0.64 4.39
C VAL A 38 5.09 -0.61 5.08
N MET A 39 4.22 -1.28 5.84
CA MET A 39 4.56 -2.48 6.61
C MET A 39 4.37 -3.75 5.79
N GLN A 40 3.37 -3.76 4.92
CA GLN A 40 3.01 -4.93 4.12
C GLN A 40 2.40 -4.48 2.79
N VAL A 41 2.64 -5.29 1.75
CA VAL A 41 1.93 -5.19 0.48
C VAL A 41 1.37 -6.58 0.15
N ARG A 42 0.08 -6.64 -0.22
CA ARG A 42 -0.61 -7.89 -0.58
C ARG A 42 -1.41 -7.71 -1.85
N ALA A 43 -1.49 -8.77 -2.65
CA ALA A 43 -2.50 -8.88 -3.69
C ALA A 43 -3.59 -9.85 -3.19
N VAL A 44 -4.86 -9.45 -3.25
CA VAL A 44 -5.99 -10.26 -2.77
C VAL A 44 -7.13 -10.31 -3.78
N ASP A 45 -7.89 -11.40 -3.78
CA ASP A 45 -9.02 -11.60 -4.68
C ASP A 45 -10.33 -10.96 -4.21
N LYS A 46 -10.37 -10.51 -2.95
CA LYS A 46 -11.46 -9.76 -2.31
C LYS A 46 -10.91 -9.07 -1.06
N LEU A 47 -11.60 -8.02 -0.62
CA LEU A 47 -11.33 -7.40 0.66
C LEU A 47 -12.30 -7.96 1.70
N THR A 48 -11.80 -8.20 2.90
CA THR A 48 -12.60 -8.63 4.05
C THR A 48 -12.23 -7.71 5.19
N GLY A 49 -13.18 -6.95 5.70
CA GLY A 49 -12.98 -6.03 6.82
C GLY A 49 -14.17 -6.04 7.78
N GLU A 50 -14.11 -5.17 8.78
CA GLU A 50 -15.13 -5.06 9.83
C GLU A 50 -16.54 -4.81 9.27
N TRP A 51 -16.63 -4.00 8.21
CA TRP A 51 -17.89 -3.52 7.64
C TRP A 51 -18.42 -4.39 6.50
N GLY A 52 -17.71 -5.45 6.11
CA GLY A 52 -18.16 -6.39 5.10
C GLY A 52 -17.06 -6.94 4.20
N THR A 53 -17.49 -7.38 3.02
CA THR A 53 -16.61 -7.94 1.99
C THR A 53 -16.84 -7.19 0.69
N ASP A 54 -15.78 -6.89 -0.03
CA ASP A 54 -15.83 -6.30 -1.38
C ASP A 54 -15.05 -7.16 -2.38
N THR A 55 -15.53 -7.23 -3.61
CA THR A 55 -14.97 -8.08 -4.66
C THR A 55 -14.62 -7.22 -5.86
N PRO A 56 -13.40 -7.35 -6.42
CA PRO A 56 -13.00 -6.52 -7.53
C PRO A 56 -13.77 -6.90 -8.80
N LYS A 57 -13.76 -6.00 -9.78
CA LYS A 57 -14.27 -6.26 -11.14
C LYS A 57 -13.70 -7.57 -11.70
N GLN A 58 -14.47 -8.20 -12.58
CA GLN A 58 -14.00 -9.40 -13.27
C GLN A 58 -12.69 -9.11 -14.02
N GLY A 59 -11.66 -9.92 -13.76
CA GLY A 59 -10.33 -9.73 -14.32
C GLY A 59 -9.40 -8.82 -13.51
N TYR A 60 -9.83 -8.34 -12.34
CA TYR A 60 -9.04 -7.49 -11.44
C TYR A 60 -8.73 -8.21 -10.13
N TYR A 61 -7.82 -7.62 -9.37
CA TYR A 61 -7.49 -7.95 -7.98
C TYR A 61 -7.26 -6.65 -7.20
N TYR A 62 -7.27 -6.75 -5.87
CA TYR A 62 -6.90 -5.62 -5.02
C TYR A 62 -5.44 -5.70 -4.63
N LEU A 63 -4.71 -4.61 -4.82
CA LEU A 63 -3.39 -4.39 -4.25
C LEU A 63 -3.55 -3.55 -2.98
N VAL A 64 -3.17 -4.13 -1.85
CA VAL A 64 -3.41 -3.61 -0.51
C VAL A 64 -2.08 -3.24 0.13
N PHE A 65 -1.97 -2.00 0.59
CA PHE A 65 -0.81 -1.48 1.31
C PHE A 65 -1.19 -1.24 2.76
N THR A 66 -0.61 -1.98 3.69
CA THR A 66 -0.75 -1.71 5.13
C THR A 66 0.27 -0.65 5.51
N ILE A 67 -0.20 0.51 5.94
CA ILE A 67 0.61 1.69 6.21
C ILE A 67 0.45 2.08 7.68
N LYS A 68 1.57 2.11 8.39
CA LYS A 68 1.66 2.77 9.69
C LYS A 68 1.98 4.25 9.50
N GLU A 69 1.20 5.09 10.13
CA GLU A 69 1.41 6.52 10.20
C GLU A 69 1.78 6.94 11.63
N VAL A 70 2.69 7.90 11.77
CA VAL A 70 3.05 8.52 13.05
C VAL A 70 3.07 10.03 12.90
N ASN A 71 2.41 10.77 13.79
CA ASN A 71 2.60 12.22 13.88
C ASN A 71 3.93 12.52 14.58
N ILE A 72 4.93 12.95 13.81
CA ILE A 72 6.24 13.34 14.34
C ILE A 72 6.39 14.85 14.53
N SER A 73 5.36 15.62 14.19
CA SER A 73 5.35 17.06 14.37
C SER A 73 5.13 17.44 15.84
N LYS A 74 5.23 18.74 16.14
CA LYS A 74 4.98 19.29 17.48
C LYS A 74 3.52 19.66 17.72
N VAL A 75 2.65 19.51 16.72
CA VAL A 75 1.24 19.94 16.75
C VAL A 75 0.33 18.81 16.28
N PRO A 76 -0.96 18.82 16.62
CA PRO A 76 -1.91 17.88 16.00
C PRO A 76 -1.90 18.01 14.47
N ILE A 77 -2.05 16.89 13.78
CA ILE A 77 -2.22 16.85 12.32
C ILE A 77 -3.52 16.14 11.97
N GLY A 78 -4.18 16.55 10.89
CA GLY A 78 -5.34 15.80 10.41
C GLY A 78 -4.94 14.37 10.03
N GLY A 79 -5.79 13.40 10.39
CA GLY A 79 -5.68 11.99 10.01
C GLY A 79 -5.62 11.79 8.49
N SER A 80 -5.12 10.63 8.06
CA SER A 80 -4.94 10.33 6.64
C SER A 80 -6.25 9.94 5.98
N TRP A 81 -6.60 10.65 4.92
CA TRP A 81 -7.63 10.22 3.98
C TRP A 81 -6.97 9.50 2.81
N SER A 82 -7.56 8.40 2.31
CA SER A 82 -6.95 7.64 1.19
C SER A 82 -6.70 8.49 -0.04
N ARG A 83 -7.48 9.57 -0.28
CA ARG A 83 -7.35 10.38 -1.50
C ARG A 83 -5.99 11.08 -1.63
N ASP A 84 -5.20 11.10 -0.57
CA ASP A 84 -3.84 11.61 -0.61
C ASP A 84 -2.83 10.56 -1.14
N TYR A 85 -3.22 9.29 -1.29
CA TYR A 85 -2.39 8.27 -1.93
C TYR A 85 -2.71 8.09 -3.40
N SER A 86 -1.68 8.02 -4.22
CA SER A 86 -1.74 7.66 -5.64
C SER A 86 -0.73 6.58 -5.94
N LEU A 87 -1.08 5.65 -6.82
CA LEU A 87 -0.21 4.55 -7.22
C LEU A 87 0.06 4.67 -8.71
N ARG A 88 1.33 4.59 -9.09
CA ARG A 88 1.75 4.42 -10.48
C ARG A 88 2.36 3.04 -10.64
N LEU A 89 1.84 2.30 -11.60
CA LEU A 89 2.37 1.00 -12.02
C LEU A 89 3.13 1.21 -13.32
N ILE A 90 4.39 0.78 -13.35
CA ILE A 90 5.30 1.05 -14.47
C ILE A 90 5.66 -0.26 -15.14
N THR A 91 5.31 -0.36 -16.42
CA THR A 91 5.59 -1.53 -17.24
C THR A 91 7.09 -1.60 -17.61
N PRO A 92 7.60 -2.77 -18.03
CA PRO A 92 8.98 -2.89 -18.51
C PRO A 92 9.34 -1.91 -19.64
N GLU A 93 8.34 -1.47 -20.42
CA GLU A 93 8.47 -0.51 -21.51
C GLU A 93 8.44 0.95 -21.03
N GLY A 94 8.27 1.18 -19.72
CA GLY A 94 8.22 2.51 -19.11
C GLY A 94 6.87 3.21 -19.21
N LEU A 95 5.80 2.49 -19.56
CA LEU A 95 4.45 3.05 -19.62
C LEU A 95 3.84 3.11 -18.22
N TYR A 96 3.12 4.21 -17.96
CA TYR A 96 2.33 4.38 -16.75
C TYR A 96 0.94 3.77 -16.95
N SER A 97 0.52 2.94 -16.00
CA SER A 97 -0.88 2.62 -15.80
C SER A 97 -1.29 3.19 -14.45
N ASP A 98 -2.27 4.10 -14.49
CA ASP A 98 -3.01 4.46 -13.28
C ASP A 98 -3.98 3.31 -12.95
N PRO A 99 -4.22 2.99 -11.68
CA PRO A 99 -5.28 2.07 -11.28
C PRO A 99 -6.65 2.64 -11.73
N GLU A 100 -7.57 1.77 -12.13
CA GLU A 100 -8.85 2.17 -12.75
C GLU A 100 -9.77 2.94 -11.77
N HIS A 101 -9.60 2.68 -10.47
CA HIS A 101 -10.20 3.45 -9.40
C HIS A 101 -9.10 4.07 -8.52
N GLY A 102 -9.33 5.32 -8.10
CA GLY A 102 -8.50 5.97 -7.10
C GLY A 102 -8.48 5.17 -5.79
N SER A 103 -7.49 5.43 -4.96
CA SER A 103 -7.32 4.79 -3.65
C SER A 103 -8.56 4.94 -2.76
N TRP A 104 -8.97 3.85 -2.12
CA TRP A 104 -9.85 3.91 -0.96
C TRP A 104 -9.20 3.26 0.25
N VAL A 105 -9.54 3.78 1.43
CA VAL A 105 -9.17 3.11 2.68
C VAL A 105 -10.07 1.90 2.81
N TRP A 106 -9.50 0.74 3.07
CA TRP A 106 -10.27 -0.42 3.49
C TRP A 106 -10.04 -0.63 4.98
N ASN A 107 -11.13 -0.66 5.73
CA ASN A 107 -11.05 -0.61 7.19
C ASN A 107 -10.60 -1.97 7.73
N VAL A 108 -9.40 -1.99 8.30
CA VAL A 108 -8.96 -3.06 9.20
C VAL A 108 -9.49 -2.72 10.59
N GLU A 109 -9.97 -3.72 11.32
CA GLU A 109 -10.45 -3.59 12.69
C GLU A 109 -9.42 -2.81 13.56
N GLY A 110 -9.86 -1.71 14.20
CA GLY A 110 -9.03 -0.92 15.12
C GLY A 110 -8.30 0.31 14.55
N PHE A 111 -8.66 0.78 13.35
CA PHE A 111 -8.16 2.04 12.80
C PHE A 111 -9.07 3.21 13.20
N ASP A 112 -8.60 4.08 14.10
CA ASP A 112 -9.45 5.05 14.81
C ASP A 112 -9.34 6.49 14.27
N TYR A 113 -8.31 6.84 13.48
CA TYR A 113 -8.08 8.23 13.05
C TYR A 113 -8.69 8.59 11.68
N TRP A 114 -9.91 8.13 11.43
CA TRP A 114 -10.68 8.28 10.19
C TRP A 114 -11.35 9.67 10.06
N ASP A 115 -10.58 10.73 9.80
CA ASP A 115 -11.02 12.15 9.74
C ASP A 115 -10.93 12.91 11.09
N THR A 116 -10.14 12.40 12.03
CA THR A 116 -9.86 13.08 13.31
C THR A 116 -8.42 13.60 13.35
N GLU A 117 -8.12 14.49 14.31
CA GLU A 117 -6.76 14.94 14.53
C GLU A 117 -5.94 13.88 15.27
N MET A 118 -4.76 13.59 14.74
CA MET A 118 -3.75 12.77 15.39
C MET A 118 -2.81 13.67 16.20
N SER A 119 -2.79 13.47 17.51
CA SER A 119 -1.91 14.23 18.43
C SER A 119 -0.43 13.91 18.20
N PRO A 120 0.50 14.81 18.58
CA PRO A 120 1.94 14.54 18.50
C PRO A 120 2.33 13.21 19.16
N GLY A 121 3.14 12.41 18.47
CA GLY A 121 3.64 11.12 18.95
C GLY A 121 2.65 9.95 18.85
N VAL A 122 1.41 10.21 18.45
CA VAL A 122 0.42 9.14 18.19
C VAL A 122 0.75 8.45 16.88
N SER A 123 0.47 7.14 16.82
CA SER A 123 0.59 6.34 15.62
C SER A 123 -0.66 5.51 15.37
N ASP A 124 -0.97 5.29 14.10
CA ASP A 124 -2.08 4.43 13.67
C ASP A 124 -1.69 3.58 12.45
N VAL A 125 -2.47 2.55 12.12
CA VAL A 125 -2.19 1.60 11.02
C VAL A 125 -3.42 1.36 10.15
N GLY A 126 -3.39 1.79 8.90
CA GLY A 126 -4.50 1.64 7.96
C GLY A 126 -4.13 0.87 6.70
N GLU A 127 -5.13 0.45 5.93
CA GLU A 127 -4.92 -0.14 4.60
C GLU A 127 -5.37 0.80 3.49
N VAL A 128 -4.47 1.04 2.53
CA VAL A 128 -4.77 1.75 1.28
C VAL A 128 -4.88 0.73 0.17
N VAL A 129 -6.00 0.77 -0.55
CA VAL A 129 -6.35 -0.24 -1.55
C VAL A 129 -6.46 0.37 -2.94
N PHE A 130 -5.94 -0.38 -3.92
CA PHE A 130 -6.04 -0.08 -5.34
C PHE A 130 -6.60 -1.30 -6.08
N GLU A 131 -7.50 -1.08 -7.03
CA GLU A 131 -7.97 -2.13 -7.94
C GLU A 131 -7.09 -2.19 -9.19
N VAL A 132 -6.50 -3.35 -9.45
CA VAL A 132 -5.50 -3.55 -10.50
C VAL A 132 -5.91 -4.67 -11.45
N TRP A 133 -5.75 -4.44 -12.75
CA TRP A 133 -6.05 -5.43 -13.77
C TRP A 133 -5.05 -6.59 -13.73
N LYS A 134 -5.53 -7.85 -13.72
CA LYS A 134 -4.70 -9.06 -13.68
C LYS A 134 -3.82 -9.24 -14.91
N GLY A 135 -4.19 -8.64 -16.04
CA GLY A 135 -3.40 -8.69 -17.28
C GLY A 135 -2.24 -7.70 -17.32
N LEU A 136 -2.13 -6.81 -16.34
CA LEU A 136 -1.09 -5.78 -16.33
C LEU A 136 0.26 -6.40 -15.91
N ASN A 137 1.24 -6.31 -16.80
CA ASN A 137 2.63 -6.65 -16.50
C ASN A 137 3.41 -5.40 -16.10
N PHE A 138 3.90 -5.35 -14.86
CA PHE A 138 4.67 -4.21 -14.36
C PHE A 138 5.91 -4.67 -13.59
N CYS A 139 6.96 -3.84 -13.61
CA CYS A 139 8.24 -4.13 -12.96
C CYS A 139 8.64 -3.09 -11.90
N ARG A 140 7.90 -1.98 -11.81
CA ARG A 140 8.10 -0.95 -10.79
C ARG A 140 6.76 -0.43 -10.29
N MET A 141 6.72 -0.09 -9.02
CA MET A 141 5.60 0.62 -8.40
C MET A 141 6.09 1.87 -7.71
N GLU A 142 5.32 2.94 -7.83
CA GLU A 142 5.53 4.19 -7.11
C GLU A 142 4.24 4.53 -6.36
N LEU A 143 4.26 4.40 -5.04
CA LEU A 143 3.18 4.88 -4.19
C LEU A 143 3.55 6.29 -3.75
N THR A 144 2.74 7.28 -4.13
CA THR A 144 2.94 8.67 -3.72
C THR A 144 1.87 9.04 -2.71
N PHE A 145 2.29 9.49 -1.54
CA PHE A 145 1.42 10.19 -0.59
C PHE A 145 1.58 11.68 -0.80
N SER A 146 0.49 12.41 -0.98
CA SER A 146 0.44 13.85 -1.13
C SER A 146 -0.79 14.37 -0.40
N LYS A 147 -0.60 14.84 0.83
CA LYS A 147 -1.63 15.63 1.48
C LYS A 147 -1.65 17.01 0.82
N GLY A 148 -2.83 17.51 0.46
CA GLY A 148 -2.98 18.87 -0.10
C GLY A 148 -2.17 19.90 0.71
N PRO A 149 -1.68 21.00 0.11
CA PRO A 149 -0.75 21.91 0.78
C PRO A 149 -1.35 22.35 2.13
N PRO A 150 -0.63 22.16 3.27
CA PRO A 150 0.80 22.50 3.50
C PRO A 150 1.84 21.35 3.58
N GLU A 151 1.47 20.07 3.47
CA GLU A 151 2.45 18.98 3.63
C GLU A 151 3.07 18.53 2.28
N PRO A 152 4.39 18.25 2.22
CA PRO A 152 5.03 17.79 0.99
C PRO A 152 4.69 16.33 0.69
N SER A 153 4.65 15.99 -0.59
CA SER A 153 4.45 14.62 -1.03
C SER A 153 5.68 13.75 -0.76
N VAL A 154 5.46 12.46 -0.47
CA VAL A 154 6.52 11.44 -0.37
C VAL A 154 6.26 10.30 -1.32
N ILE A 155 7.33 9.81 -1.96
CA ILE A 155 7.26 8.71 -2.92
C ILE A 155 7.98 7.49 -2.34
N PHE A 156 7.27 6.37 -2.37
CA PHE A 156 7.80 5.05 -2.11
C PHE A 156 8.00 4.33 -3.44
N GLU A 157 9.22 3.90 -3.71
CA GLU A 157 9.59 3.26 -4.97
C GLU A 157 10.02 1.81 -4.72
N TRP A 158 9.48 0.89 -5.52
CA TRP A 158 9.89 -0.51 -5.48
C TRP A 158 10.10 -1.01 -6.90
N GLU A 159 11.29 -1.55 -7.15
CA GLU A 159 11.65 -2.20 -8.40
C GLU A 159 11.73 -3.71 -8.20
N ALA A 160 11.29 -4.45 -9.20
CA ALA A 160 11.49 -5.89 -9.27
C ALA A 160 12.99 -6.20 -9.13
N ALA A 161 13.34 -7.04 -8.16
CA ALA A 161 14.67 -7.64 -8.14
C ALA A 161 14.85 -8.44 -9.44
N ARG A 162 15.70 -7.94 -10.35
CA ARG A 162 16.06 -8.70 -11.55
C ARG A 162 16.77 -9.97 -11.09
N THR A 163 16.12 -11.12 -11.22
CA THR A 163 16.79 -12.42 -11.09
C THR A 163 17.67 -12.59 -12.32
N VAL A 164 18.87 -12.03 -12.31
CA VAL A 164 19.86 -12.27 -13.38
C VAL A 164 20.41 -13.68 -13.18
N GLY A 165 19.89 -14.61 -13.97
CA GLY A 165 20.49 -15.93 -14.14
C GLY A 165 21.90 -15.78 -14.72
N LYS A 166 22.90 -16.11 -13.89
CA LYS A 166 24.34 -16.23 -14.16
C LYS A 166 25.11 -14.93 -14.45
N GLY A 167 26.01 -14.61 -13.52
CA GLY A 167 27.09 -13.65 -13.69
C GLY A 167 26.92 -12.41 -12.84
N VAL A 168 27.49 -12.43 -11.63
CA VAL A 168 27.66 -11.23 -10.81
C VAL A 168 28.56 -10.25 -11.57
N SER A 169 28.00 -9.11 -11.93
CA SER A 169 28.75 -7.89 -12.23
C SER A 169 27.97 -6.73 -11.61
N GLN A 170 28.10 -6.57 -10.29
CA GLN A 170 27.78 -5.29 -9.66
C GLN A 170 28.91 -4.33 -10.00
N SER A 171 28.73 -3.51 -11.04
CA SER A 171 29.44 -2.22 -11.11
C SER A 171 28.60 -1.21 -10.32
N TRP A 172 29.11 -0.81 -9.17
CA TRP A 172 28.55 0.27 -8.39
C TRP A 172 28.83 1.59 -9.13
N GLY A 173 27.83 2.09 -9.86
CA GLY A 173 27.82 3.47 -10.30
C GLY A 173 27.53 4.38 -9.11
N GLN A 174 28.53 5.13 -8.65
CA GLN A 174 28.37 6.18 -7.66
C GLN A 174 27.29 7.18 -8.10
N ILE A 175 26.21 7.29 -7.33
CA ILE A 175 25.30 8.43 -7.46
C ILE A 175 26.00 9.62 -6.79
N LYS A 176 26.48 10.55 -7.62
CA LYS A 176 26.91 11.87 -7.16
C LYS A 176 25.69 12.60 -6.59
N ALA A 177 25.73 12.95 -5.31
CA ALA A 177 24.90 14.00 -4.76
C ALA A 177 25.26 15.32 -5.45
N GLY A 178 24.35 15.82 -6.30
CA GLY A 178 24.42 17.15 -6.86
C GLY A 178 23.47 18.06 -6.11
N ILE A 179 24.01 18.87 -5.21
CA ILE A 179 23.34 20.05 -4.66
C ILE A 179 23.27 21.10 -5.78
N ARG A 180 22.07 21.59 -6.08
CA ARG A 180 21.83 22.98 -6.46
C ARG A 180 20.50 23.44 -5.88
#